data_AF-A0A7W0JVQ9-F1
#
_entry.id   AF-A0A7W0JVQ9-F1
#
_cell.length_a   1.000
_cell.length_b   1.000
_cell.length_c   1.000
_cell.angle_alpha   90.00
_cell.angle_beta   90.00
_cell.angle_gamma   90.00
#
_symmetry.space_group_name_H-M   'P 1'
#
loop_
_entity.id
_entity.type
_entity.pdbx_description
1 polymer ?
#
loop_
_entity_poly.entity_id
_entity_poly.type
_entity_poly.pdbx_seq_one_letter_code
_entity_poly.pdbx_strand_id
1 'polypeptide(L)'
;MRRGFVVVLALVLALPASVAAQEVGPLMRYGKWVLAAGAVSMNLLAARSHGDAEDAFDLVESACFEDARRCLLNVEGQYADAQVEASYQSSLHHDRVARRWLIFGETALVGAAAMFVWEFTRKTHEPDNIPFEPEITTLPDGSTRFGVRVPF
;
A
#
# COMPACT_ATOMS: atom_id res chain seq x y z
N MET A 1 14.76 -12.36 -12.91
CA MET A 1 13.76 -11.43 -12.34
C MET A 1 12.87 -10.72 -13.37
N ARG A 2 13.21 -10.68 -14.67
CA ARG A 2 12.48 -9.91 -15.70
C ARG A 2 11.23 -10.59 -16.30
N ARG A 3 11.04 -11.90 -16.06
CA ARG A 3 9.93 -12.70 -16.64
C ARG A 3 8.64 -12.69 -15.81
N GLY A 4 8.71 -12.47 -14.50
CA GLY A 4 7.52 -12.42 -13.63
C GLY A 4 6.66 -11.18 -13.86
N PHE A 5 7.30 -10.04 -14.15
CA PHE A 5 6.62 -8.76 -14.37
C PHE A 5 5.76 -8.75 -15.65
N VAL A 6 6.17 -9.51 -16.68
CA VAL A 6 5.46 -9.58 -17.97
C VAL A 6 4.16 -10.39 -17.85
N VAL A 7 4.12 -11.40 -16.98
CA VAL A 7 2.93 -12.25 -16.78
C VAL A 7 1.83 -11.49 -16.04
N VAL A 8 2.19 -10.67 -15.03
CA VAL A 8 1.22 -9.85 -14.30
C VAL A 8 0.63 -8.76 -15.21
N LEU A 9 1.45 -8.13 -16.06
CA LEU A 9 0.98 -7.11 -17.00
C LEU A 9 0.07 -7.69 -18.09
N ALA A 10 0.34 -8.92 -18.55
CA ALA A 10 -0.49 -9.61 -19.54
C ALA A 10 -1.86 -10.03 -18.98
N LEU A 11 -1.94 -10.37 -17.69
CA LEU A 11 -3.21 -10.75 -17.06
C LEU A 11 -4.18 -9.57 -16.91
N VAL A 12 -3.65 -8.35 -16.74
CA VAL A 12 -4.45 -7.12 -16.63
C VAL A 12 -5.05 -6.71 -17.98
N LEU A 13 -4.41 -7.06 -19.10
CA LEU A 13 -4.86 -6.73 -20.46
C LEU A 13 -5.85 -7.74 -21.06
N ALA A 14 -6.03 -8.91 -20.44
CA ALA A 14 -6.87 -9.99 -20.97
C ALA A 14 -8.31 -10.02 -20.42
N LEU A 15 -8.70 -9.05 -19.60
CA LEU A 15 -10.07 -8.98 -19.07
C LEU A 15 -11.04 -8.48 -20.16
N PRO A 16 -12.12 -9.22 -20.46
CA PRO A 16 -13.05 -8.85 -21.51
C PRO A 16 -13.76 -7.54 -21.16
N ALA A 17 -13.68 -6.55 -22.05
CA ALA A 17 -14.42 -5.31 -22.01
C ALA A 17 -15.89 -5.55 -22.39
N SER A 18 -16.63 -6.29 -21.57
CA SER A 18 -18.08 -6.43 -21.71
C SER A 18 -18.75 -5.27 -20.98
N VAL A 19 -19.06 -4.22 -21.74
CA VAL A 19 -19.69 -2.97 -21.29
C VAL A 19 -21.20 -3.21 -21.11
N ALA A 20 -21.60 -3.59 -19.90
CA ALA A 20 -22.98 -3.51 -19.43
C ALA A 20 -22.97 -2.75 -18.10
N ALA A 21 -23.97 -1.90 -17.88
CA ALA A 21 -24.13 -1.10 -16.66
C ALA A 21 -24.09 -2.00 -15.41
N GLN A 22 -22.92 -2.09 -14.79
CA GLN A 22 -22.74 -2.84 -13.55
C GLN A 22 -22.71 -1.84 -12.40
N GLU A 23 -23.72 -1.92 -11.53
CA GLU A 23 -23.61 -1.42 -10.16
C GLU A 23 -22.24 -1.79 -9.62
N VAL A 24 -21.54 -0.80 -9.04
CA VAL A 24 -20.23 -1.02 -8.45
C VAL A 24 -20.42 -2.00 -7.29
N GLY A 25 -20.05 -3.27 -7.53
CA GLY A 25 -20.26 -4.35 -6.57
C GLY A 25 -19.68 -4.00 -5.19
N PRO A 26 -20.21 -4.60 -4.10
CA PRO A 26 -19.82 -4.26 -2.73
C PRO A 26 -18.31 -4.36 -2.50
N LEU A 27 -17.64 -5.27 -3.21
CA LEU A 27 -16.19 -5.42 -3.19
C LEU A 27 -15.45 -4.13 -3.57
N MET A 28 -15.88 -3.41 -4.61
CA MET A 28 -15.19 -2.18 -5.02
C MET A 28 -15.57 -0.99 -4.14
N ARG A 29 -16.85 -0.89 -3.75
CA ARG A 29 -17.34 0.19 -2.87
C ARG A 29 -16.60 0.22 -1.53
N TYR A 30 -16.41 -0.94 -0.90
CA TYR A 30 -15.79 -1.05 0.42
C TYR A 30 -14.33 -1.50 0.38
N GLY A 31 -13.94 -2.30 -0.62
CA GLY A 31 -12.60 -2.89 -0.69
C GLY A 31 -11.48 -1.86 -0.76
N LYS A 32 -11.68 -0.74 -1.47
CA LYS A 32 -10.69 0.35 -1.53
C LYS A 32 -10.36 0.92 -0.14
N TRP A 33 -11.38 1.06 0.71
CA TRP A 33 -11.24 1.58 2.07
C TRP A 33 -10.66 0.55 3.02
N VAL A 34 -11.08 -0.72 2.89
CA VAL A 34 -10.49 -1.82 3.66
C VAL A 34 -9.00 -1.97 3.36
N LEU A 35 -8.62 -1.92 2.08
CA LEU A 35 -7.21 -1.99 1.67
C LEU A 35 -6.42 -0.76 2.13
N ALA A 36 -7.00 0.44 2.03
CA ALA A 36 -6.35 1.66 2.51
C ALA A 36 -6.12 1.62 4.03
N ALA A 37 -7.15 1.25 4.82
CA ALA A 37 -7.03 1.10 6.27
C ALA A 37 -6.05 -0.02 6.65
N GLY A 38 -6.08 -1.13 5.90
CA GLY A 38 -5.14 -2.24 6.05
C GLY A 38 -3.70 -1.78 5.81
N ALA A 39 -3.44 -1.03 4.75
CA ALA A 39 -2.12 -0.49 4.45
C ALA A 39 -1.58 0.38 5.59
N VAL A 40 -2.40 1.32 6.12
CA VAL A 40 -2.01 2.15 7.27
C VAL A 40 -1.70 1.28 8.49
N SER A 41 -2.58 0.35 8.82
CA SER A 41 -2.43 -0.53 9.99
C SER A 41 -1.16 -1.38 9.89
N MET A 42 -0.88 -1.95 8.71
CA MET A 42 0.30 -2.76 8.47
C MET A 42 1.59 -1.94 8.55
N ASN A 43 1.59 -0.68 8.09
CA ASN A 43 2.75 0.19 8.24
C ASN A 43 3.02 0.55 9.72
N LEU A 44 1.97 0.75 10.52
CA LEU A 44 2.13 0.93 11.97
C LEU A 44 2.70 -0.32 12.65
N LEU A 45 2.21 -1.51 12.27
CA LEU A 45 2.75 -2.78 12.77
C LEU A 45 4.19 -3.01 12.34
N ALA A 46 4.54 -2.62 11.12
CA ALA A 46 5.92 -2.63 10.64
C ALA A 46 6.82 -1.72 11.48
N ALA A 47 6.41 -0.46 11.71
CA ALA A 47 7.16 0.50 12.51
C ALA A 47 7.37 0.00 13.94
N ARG A 48 6.32 -0.55 14.56
CA ARG A 48 6.44 -1.16 15.90
C ARG A 48 7.43 -2.31 15.93
N SER A 49 7.30 -3.24 14.99
CA SER A 49 8.21 -4.39 14.92
C SER A 49 9.63 -3.99 14.55
N HIS A 50 9.83 -2.85 13.89
CA HIS A 50 11.16 -2.31 13.64
C HIS A 50 11.77 -1.74 14.91
N GLY A 51 10.98 -1.00 15.71
CA GLY A 51 11.40 -0.54 17.04
C GLY A 51 11.79 -1.71 17.96
N ASP A 52 11.00 -2.79 17.98
CA ASP A 52 11.36 -4.00 18.75
C ASP A 52 12.71 -4.63 18.27
N ALA A 53 13.06 -4.45 16.99
CA ALA A 53 14.33 -4.90 16.43
C ALA A 53 15.50 -4.00 16.82
N GLU A 54 15.29 -2.69 16.86
CA GLU A 54 16.25 -1.69 17.34
C GLU A 54 16.53 -1.90 18.83
N ASP A 55 15.49 -2.02 19.67
CA ASP A 55 15.64 -2.28 21.11
C ASP A 55 16.48 -3.53 21.39
N ALA A 56 16.30 -4.60 20.61
CA ALA A 56 17.09 -5.82 20.73
C ALA A 56 18.54 -5.65 20.24
N PHE A 57 18.78 -4.78 19.26
CA PHE A 57 20.12 -4.47 18.75
C PHE A 57 20.88 -3.54 19.70
N ASP A 58 20.19 -2.62 20.36
CA ASP A 58 20.77 -1.74 21.38
C ASP A 58 21.38 -2.54 22.54
N LEU A 59 20.82 -3.72 22.86
CA LEU A 59 21.41 -4.65 23.84
C LEU A 59 22.74 -5.24 23.37
N VAL A 60 22.89 -5.49 22.06
CA VAL A 60 24.16 -5.91 21.46
C VAL A 60 25.15 -4.77 21.55
N GLU A 61 24.75 -3.58 21.12
CA GLU A 61 25.59 -2.38 21.13
C GLU A 61 26.06 -2.03 22.55
N SER A 62 25.17 -2.06 23.54
CA SER A 62 25.53 -1.83 24.95
C SER A 62 26.54 -2.86 25.46
N ALA A 63 26.35 -4.14 25.15
CA ALA A 63 27.28 -5.20 25.57
C ALA A 63 28.66 -5.03 24.92
N CYS A 64 28.72 -4.62 23.65
CA CYS A 64 29.97 -4.34 22.96
C CYS A 64 30.69 -3.12 23.51
N PHE A 65 29.95 -2.07 23.89
CA PHE A 65 30.54 -0.88 24.50
C PHE A 65 31.09 -1.14 25.90
N GLU A 66 30.45 -2.03 26.67
CA GLU A 66 30.92 -2.42 28.00
C GLU A 66 32.19 -3.30 27.94
N ASP A 67 32.22 -4.33 27.09
CA ASP A 67 33.40 -5.16 26.85
C ASP A 67 33.43 -5.66 25.40
N ALA A 68 34.32 -5.05 24.60
CA ALA A 68 34.49 -5.38 23.18
C ALA A 68 34.81 -6.86 22.91
N ARG A 69 35.35 -7.61 23.90
CA ARG A 69 35.63 -9.05 23.73
C ARG A 69 34.35 -9.89 23.65
N ARG A 70 33.23 -9.40 24.19
CA ARG A 70 31.93 -10.08 24.08
C ARG A 70 31.40 -10.09 22.65
N CYS A 71 31.90 -9.18 21.81
CA CYS A 71 31.47 -9.04 20.42
C CYS A 71 32.46 -9.65 19.42
N LEU A 72 33.38 -10.50 19.88
CA LEU A 72 34.22 -11.30 19.00
C LEU A 72 33.37 -12.32 18.25
N LEU A 73 33.62 -12.44 16.95
CA LEU A 73 32.98 -13.44 16.11
C LEU A 73 33.78 -14.74 16.10
N ASN A 74 33.07 -15.87 16.04
CA ASN A 74 33.67 -17.17 15.80
C ASN A 74 33.97 -17.38 14.30
N VAL A 75 34.51 -18.56 13.94
CA VAL A 75 34.86 -18.88 12.54
C VAL A 75 33.61 -19.05 11.65
N GLU A 76 32.46 -19.29 12.27
CA GLU A 76 31.14 -19.37 11.64
C GLU A 76 30.49 -18.00 11.42
N GLY A 77 31.06 -16.91 11.96
CA GLY A 77 30.54 -15.55 11.83
C GLY A 77 29.43 -15.18 12.82
N GLN A 78 29.27 -15.95 13.91
CA GLN A 78 28.36 -15.68 15.02
C GLN A 78 29.12 -15.06 16.19
N TYR A 79 28.43 -14.35 17.08
CA TYR A 79 29.04 -13.85 18.30
C TYR A 79 29.45 -15.02 19.21
N ALA A 80 30.68 -14.96 19.73
CA ALA A 80 31.21 -15.98 20.64
C ALA A 80 30.49 -15.95 22.01
N ASP A 81 29.97 -14.80 22.42
CA ASP A 81 29.10 -14.65 23.59
C ASP A 81 27.66 -15.03 23.23
N ALA A 82 27.14 -16.07 23.89
CA ALA A 82 25.80 -16.59 23.63
C ALA A 82 24.67 -15.60 23.94
N GLN A 83 24.85 -14.66 24.88
CA GLN A 83 23.84 -13.64 25.19
C GLN A 83 23.79 -12.57 24.10
N VAL A 84 24.96 -12.18 23.59
CA VAL A 84 25.06 -11.22 22.49
C VAL A 84 24.46 -11.82 21.22
N GLU A 85 24.80 -13.08 20.92
CA GLU A 85 24.21 -13.80 19.79
C GLU A 85 22.68 -13.92 19.92
N ALA A 86 22.16 -14.23 21.10
CA ALA A 86 20.71 -14.32 21.31
C ALA A 86 19.99 -12.99 21.05
N SER A 87 20.58 -11.86 21.48
CA SER A 87 20.02 -10.52 21.27
C SER A 87 20.07 -10.13 19.79
N TYR A 88 21.17 -10.45 19.10
CA TYR A 88 21.28 -10.27 17.66
C TYR A 88 20.25 -11.09 16.88
N GLN A 89 20.07 -12.37 17.21
CA GLN A 89 19.05 -13.21 16.59
C GLN A 89 17.62 -12.74 16.86
N SER A 90 17.37 -12.15 18.03
CA SER A 90 16.11 -11.49 18.37
C SER A 90 15.87 -10.28 17.46
N SER A 91 16.85 -9.40 17.29
CA SER A 91 16.77 -8.27 16.35
C SER A 91 16.45 -8.74 14.92
N LEU A 92 17.14 -9.77 14.43
CA LEU A 92 16.86 -10.36 13.10
C LEU A 92 15.47 -11.00 12.99
N HIS A 93 14.90 -11.50 14.09
CA HIS A 93 13.53 -11.99 14.09
C HIS A 93 12.53 -10.85 13.88
N HIS A 94 12.69 -9.77 14.64
CA HIS A 94 11.84 -8.58 14.57
C HIS A 94 11.97 -7.86 13.22
N ASP A 95 13.17 -7.77 12.62
CA ASP A 95 13.33 -7.23 11.25
C ASP A 95 12.54 -8.04 10.21
N ARG A 96 12.59 -9.38 10.30
CA ARG A 96 11.82 -10.26 9.40
C ARG A 96 10.31 -10.10 9.58
N VAL A 97 9.84 -9.83 10.79
CA VAL A 97 8.44 -9.52 11.06
C VAL A 97 8.08 -8.16 10.47
N ALA A 98 8.87 -7.12 10.72
CA ALA A 98 8.67 -5.76 10.19
C ALA A 98 8.60 -5.77 8.66
N ARG A 99 9.53 -6.47 8.01
CA ARG A 99 9.58 -6.61 6.54
C ARG A 99 8.32 -7.27 5.97
N ARG A 100 7.78 -8.29 6.65
CA ARG A 100 6.52 -8.92 6.21
C ARG A 100 5.37 -7.91 6.27
N TRP A 101 5.27 -7.15 7.36
CA TRP A 101 4.25 -6.11 7.49
C TRP A 101 4.38 -5.02 6.43
N LEU A 102 5.60 -4.56 6.11
CA LEU A 102 5.84 -3.61 5.03
C LEU A 102 5.37 -4.15 3.68
N ILE A 103 5.75 -5.38 3.31
CA ILE A 103 5.36 -5.99 2.03
C ILE A 103 3.83 -6.07 1.91
N PHE A 104 3.16 -6.52 2.98
CA PHE A 104 1.69 -6.58 2.98
C PHE A 104 1.06 -5.19 2.93
N GLY A 105 1.62 -4.21 3.65
CA GLY A 105 1.14 -2.83 3.64
C GLY A 105 1.26 -2.16 2.28
N GLU A 106 2.41 -2.30 1.62
CA GLU A 106 2.65 -1.79 0.26
C GLU A 106 1.74 -2.48 -0.76
N THR A 107 1.57 -3.79 -0.66
CA THR A 107 0.66 -4.55 -1.53
C THR A 107 -0.79 -4.08 -1.36
N ALA A 108 -1.22 -3.86 -0.12
CA ALA A 108 -2.55 -3.33 0.18
C ALA A 108 -2.72 -1.91 -0.36
N LEU A 109 -1.70 -1.05 -0.23
CA LEU A 109 -1.72 0.32 -0.74
C LEU A 109 -1.85 0.36 -2.27
N VAL A 110 -1.05 -0.46 -2.97
CA VAL A 110 -1.13 -0.60 -4.43
C VAL A 110 -2.51 -1.11 -4.85
N GLY A 111 -3.05 -2.10 -4.13
CA GLY A 111 -4.41 -2.60 -4.36
C GLY A 111 -5.48 -1.53 -4.18
N ALA A 112 -5.39 -0.73 -3.11
CA ALA A 112 -6.30 0.39 -2.87
C ALA A 112 -6.23 1.43 -4.00
N ALA A 113 -5.01 1.84 -4.38
CA ALA A 113 -4.80 2.80 -5.46
C ALA A 113 -5.37 2.31 -6.79
N ALA A 114 -5.16 1.03 -7.13
CA ALA A 114 -5.71 0.42 -8.33
C ALA A 114 -7.25 0.44 -8.32
N MET A 115 -7.89 0.13 -7.17
CA MET A 115 -9.35 0.21 -7.03
C MET A 115 -9.88 1.63 -7.19
N PHE A 116 -9.24 2.62 -6.59
CA PHE A 116 -9.62 4.03 -6.77
C PHE A 116 -9.52 4.46 -8.23
N VAL A 117 -8.39 4.18 -8.89
CA VAL A 117 -8.19 4.52 -10.31
C VAL A 117 -9.22 3.83 -11.21
N TRP A 118 -9.53 2.57 -10.93
CA TRP A 118 -10.53 1.82 -11.67
C TRP A 118 -11.95 2.40 -11.50
N GLU A 119 -12.31 2.84 -10.30
CA GLU A 119 -13.59 3.49 -10.05
C GLU A 119 -13.69 4.84 -10.78
N PHE A 120 -12.63 5.64 -10.79
CA PHE A 120 -12.58 6.92 -11.50
C PHE A 120 -12.65 6.80 -13.02
N THR A 121 -12.12 5.72 -13.61
CA THR A 121 -12.12 5.54 -15.07
C THR A 121 -13.46 5.04 -15.61
N ARG A 122 -14.40 4.62 -14.75
CA ARG A 122 -15.76 4.29 -15.17
C ARG A 122 -16.59 5.58 -15.29
N LYS A 123 -17.29 5.71 -16.43
CA LYS A 123 -18.37 6.69 -16.53
C LYS A 123 -19.45 6.33 -15.51
N THR A 124 -19.58 7.15 -14.47
CA THR A 124 -20.78 7.12 -13.64
C THR A 124 -21.93 7.51 -14.55
N HIS A 125 -22.98 6.68 -14.66
CA HIS A 125 -24.19 7.10 -15.35
C HIS A 125 -24.64 8.42 -14.72
N GLU A 126 -24.95 9.39 -15.57
CA GLU A 126 -25.60 10.62 -15.14
C GLU A 126 -26.83 10.22 -14.31
N PRO A 127 -26.96 10.67 -13.06
CA PRO A 127 -28.12 10.31 -12.27
C PRO A 127 -29.36 10.88 -12.97
N ASP A 128 -30.29 10.00 -13.38
CA ASP A 128 -31.55 10.36 -14.07
C ASP A 128 -32.47 11.29 -13.22
N ASN A 129 -32.04 11.74 -12.04
CA ASN A 129 -32.82 12.57 -11.13
C ASN A 129 -32.27 13.99 -10.91
N ILE A 130 -31.19 14.41 -11.58
CA ILE A 130 -30.68 15.78 -11.42
C ILE A 130 -31.56 16.70 -12.27
N PRO A 131 -32.37 17.61 -11.69
CA PRO A 131 -33.25 18.51 -12.46
C PRO A 131 -32.48 19.67 -13.12
N PHE A 132 -31.16 19.53 -13.27
CA PHE A 132 -30.22 20.57 -13.63
C PHE A 132 -29.16 19.96 -14.55
N GLU A 133 -29.28 20.17 -15.86
CA GLU A 133 -28.20 19.84 -16.79
C GLU A 133 -27.24 21.05 -16.86
N PRO A 134 -25.95 20.91 -16.49
CA PRO A 134 -24.99 21.99 -16.64
C PRO A 134 -24.72 22.23 -18.12
N GLU A 135 -25.08 23.42 -18.60
CA GLU A 135 -24.87 23.82 -19.98
C GLU A 135 -23.63 24.71 -20.07
N ILE A 136 -22.60 24.21 -20.75
CA ILE A 136 -21.39 24.98 -21.05
C ILE A 136 -21.48 25.41 -22.51
N THR A 137 -21.70 26.69 -22.74
CA THR A 137 -21.73 27.26 -24.10
C THR A 137 -20.56 28.20 -24.29
N THR A 138 -19.73 27.92 -25.29
CA THR A 138 -18.68 28.85 -25.73
C THR A 138 -19.32 29.90 -26.61
N LEU A 139 -19.22 31.17 -26.22
CA LEU A 139 -19.74 32.28 -26.99
C LEU A 139 -18.80 32.66 -28.15
N PRO A 140 -19.33 33.29 -29.21
CA PRO A 140 -18.53 33.74 -30.35
C PRO A 140 -17.43 34.75 -29.99
N ASP A 141 -17.53 35.41 -28.84
CA ASP A 141 -16.53 36.35 -28.31
C ASP A 141 -15.40 35.65 -27.52
N GLY A 142 -15.41 34.31 -27.46
CA GLY A 142 -14.44 33.50 -26.73
C GLY A 142 -14.73 33.37 -25.23
N SER A 143 -15.80 34.00 -24.73
CA SER A 143 -16.22 33.81 -23.34
C SER A 143 -16.91 32.45 -23.15
N THR A 144 -16.75 31.86 -21.97
CA THR A 144 -17.46 30.62 -21.59
C THR A 144 -18.60 30.98 -20.66
N ARG A 145 -19.83 30.61 -21.03
CA ARG A 145 -21.00 30.75 -20.17
C ARG A 145 -21.31 29.42 -19.51
N PHE A 146 -21.52 29.50 -18.19
CA PHE A 146 -22.07 28.41 -17.39
C PHE A 146 -23.55 28.70 -17.16
N GLY A 147 -24.41 27.80 -17.62
CA GLY A 147 -25.86 27.85 -17.43
C GLY A 147 -26.36 26.57 -16.78
N VAL A 148 -27.57 26.63 -16.22
CA VAL A 148 -28.28 25.46 -15.72
C VAL A 148 -29.59 25.35 -16.48
N ARG A 149 -29.83 24.20 -17.12
CA ARG A 149 -31.11 23.90 -17.77
C ARG A 149 -32.02 23.18 -16.78
N VAL A 150 -33.22 23.72 -16.60
CA VAL A 150 -34.27 23.14 -15.76
C VAL A 150 -35.36 22.58 -16.69
N PRO A 151 -35.59 21.26 -16.75
CA PRO A 151 -36.72 20.70 -17.47
C PRO A 151 -38.00 20.94 -16.65
N PHE A 152 -39.00 21.59 -17.25
CA PHE A 152 -40.34 21.79 -16.72
C PHE A 152 -41.38 21.21 -17.67
#